data_AF-A0A9E2F7E5-F1
#
_entry.id   AF-A0A9E2F7E5-F1
#
_cell.length_a   1.000
_cell.length_b   1.000
_cell.length_c   1.000
_cell.angle_alpha   90.00
_cell.angle_beta   90.00
_cell.angle_gamma   90.00
#
_symmetry.space_group_name_H-M   'P 1'
#
loop_
_entity.id
_entity.type
_entity.pdbx_description
1 polymer ?
#
loop_
_entity_poly.entity_id
_entity_poly.type
_entity_poly.pdbx_seq_one_letter_code
_entity_poly.pdbx_strand_id
1 'polypeptide(L)'
;MNSEIIFDFLVANTIYPMTSKKGKLFFKSSRKGILTPEKTKEIIDKLNIKTTEDCEKLRKVIREQVAAKRENRPIKEWVKEERPRELLIRSGAEVLPLSKLLAIILRTGKEGTSAEELAKRLLNHFGSLRGIDSAPISEIYKIDGIGLAKAAQLKSALELGKRFYKERAEKTKRIKRAEDVIGYVAEYYGLYLRDAKKEFFSIILLDVKNKPIHNIEISKGSINVSIVDPKEIIKEATLRSASSVILVHNHPSGDAEPSAEDIKVTHAVINACNLVGIKVLDHIIIGRNQDDYYSFAQNGLIK
;
A
#
# COMPACT_ATOMS: atom_id res chain seq x y z
N MET A 1 -15.95 -43.67 0.97
CA MET A 1 -15.61 -43.26 2.35
C MET A 1 -16.70 -43.65 3.35
N ASN A 2 -16.29 -44.01 4.58
CA ASN A 2 -17.16 -44.09 5.77
C ASN A 2 -17.58 -42.67 6.21
N SER A 3 -18.71 -42.53 6.93
CA SER A 3 -19.25 -41.23 7.37
C SER A 3 -18.28 -40.44 8.25
N GLU A 4 -17.47 -41.12 9.05
CA GLU A 4 -16.40 -40.51 9.87
C GLU A 4 -15.29 -39.88 9.00
N ILE A 5 -14.83 -40.57 7.96
CA ILE A 5 -13.83 -40.05 7.02
C ILE A 5 -14.36 -38.81 6.28
N ILE A 6 -15.66 -38.79 5.96
CA ILE A 6 -16.30 -37.63 5.34
C ILE A 6 -16.36 -36.47 6.33
N PHE A 7 -16.74 -36.73 7.57
CA PHE A 7 -16.78 -35.72 8.61
C PHE A 7 -15.40 -35.08 8.85
N ASP A 8 -14.35 -35.90 8.98
CA ASP A 8 -12.98 -35.42 9.11
C ASP A 8 -12.52 -34.63 7.88
N PHE A 9 -12.90 -35.07 6.68
CA PHE A 9 -12.65 -34.31 5.46
C PHE A 9 -13.31 -32.92 5.49
N LEU A 10 -14.56 -32.82 5.97
CA LEU A 10 -15.28 -31.54 6.10
C LEU A 10 -14.61 -30.63 7.13
N VAL A 11 -14.24 -31.16 8.30
CA VAL A 11 -13.54 -30.42 9.37
C VAL A 11 -12.18 -29.93 8.88
N ALA A 12 -11.35 -30.82 8.33
CA ALA A 12 -10.00 -30.50 7.87
C ALA A 12 -9.99 -29.45 6.75
N ASN A 13 -11.04 -29.39 5.94
CA ASN A 13 -11.15 -28.43 4.84
C ASN A 13 -12.07 -27.23 5.13
N THR A 14 -12.55 -27.07 6.37
CA THR A 14 -13.48 -25.99 6.76
C THR A 14 -14.69 -25.89 5.83
N ILE A 15 -15.30 -27.04 5.53
CA ILE A 15 -16.44 -27.14 4.63
C ILE A 15 -17.72 -27.24 5.45
N TYR A 16 -18.66 -26.34 5.19
CA TYR A 16 -19.90 -26.25 5.95
C TYR A 16 -21.11 -26.53 5.07
N PRO A 17 -22.04 -27.41 5.49
CA PRO A 17 -23.34 -27.53 4.84
C PRO A 17 -24.15 -26.25 5.08
N MET A 18 -24.86 -25.80 4.06
CA MET A 18 -25.67 -24.59 4.05
C MET A 18 -26.96 -24.84 3.27
N THR A 19 -28.05 -24.21 3.68
CA THR A 19 -29.30 -24.18 2.94
C THR A 19 -29.52 -22.81 2.31
N SER A 20 -30.00 -22.78 1.07
CA SER A 20 -30.44 -21.55 0.43
C SER A 20 -31.79 -21.10 0.99
N LYS A 21 -32.21 -19.87 0.67
CA LYS A 21 -33.56 -19.36 1.02
C LYS A 21 -34.71 -20.23 0.49
N LYS A 22 -34.46 -21.02 -0.57
CA LYS A 22 -35.42 -21.96 -1.17
C LYS A 22 -35.27 -23.40 -0.66
N GLY A 23 -34.53 -23.62 0.43
CA GLY A 23 -34.30 -24.95 1.02
C GLY A 23 -33.25 -25.83 0.32
N LYS A 24 -32.71 -25.41 -0.84
CA LYS A 24 -31.65 -26.17 -1.54
C LYS A 24 -30.37 -26.25 -0.70
N LEU A 25 -29.91 -27.47 -0.42
CA LEU A 25 -28.66 -27.78 0.26
C LEU A 25 -27.45 -27.53 -0.65
N PHE A 26 -26.39 -26.95 -0.11
CA PHE A 26 -25.08 -26.78 -0.75
C PHE A 26 -23.98 -26.74 0.30
N PHE A 27 -22.73 -26.87 -0.10
CA PHE A 27 -21.59 -26.75 0.81
C PHE A 27 -20.78 -25.49 0.52
N LYS A 28 -20.43 -24.77 1.58
CA LYS A 28 -19.54 -23.61 1.53
C LYS A 28 -18.13 -24.06 1.89
N SER A 29 -17.20 -23.85 0.96
CA SER A 29 -15.76 -24.07 1.16
C SER A 29 -14.99 -22.78 0.90
N SER A 30 -13.93 -22.54 1.68
CA SER A 30 -13.00 -21.42 1.41
C SER A 30 -12.02 -21.73 0.28
N ARG A 31 -11.82 -23.02 -0.05
CA ARG A 31 -10.96 -23.49 -1.14
C ARG A 31 -11.80 -23.86 -2.37
N LYS A 32 -11.52 -23.18 -3.50
CA LYS A 32 -12.17 -23.46 -4.79
C LYS A 32 -11.75 -24.85 -5.32
N GLY A 33 -12.66 -25.55 -5.98
CA GLY A 33 -12.39 -26.82 -6.67
C GLY A 33 -12.35 -28.09 -5.81
N ILE A 34 -12.43 -27.99 -4.47
CA ILE A 34 -12.40 -29.16 -3.57
C ILE A 34 -13.70 -29.98 -3.60
N LEU A 35 -14.81 -29.35 -3.99
CA LEU A 35 -16.14 -29.97 -4.03
C LEU A 35 -16.63 -30.00 -5.48
N THR A 36 -16.62 -31.18 -6.10
CA THR A 36 -17.34 -31.41 -7.36
C THR A 36 -18.81 -31.71 -7.08
N PRO A 37 -19.71 -31.59 -8.08
CA PRO A 37 -21.11 -31.99 -7.93
C PRO A 37 -21.28 -33.44 -7.45
N GLU A 38 -20.45 -34.36 -7.96
CA GLU A 38 -20.47 -35.78 -7.62
C GLU A 38 -20.07 -35.99 -6.16
N LYS A 39 -18.97 -35.35 -5.74
CA LYS A 39 -18.51 -35.42 -4.35
C LYS A 39 -19.50 -34.79 -3.38
N THR A 40 -20.17 -33.71 -3.79
CA THR A 40 -21.23 -33.08 -3.02
C THR A 40 -22.40 -34.05 -2.80
N LYS A 41 -22.83 -34.75 -3.85
CA LYS A 41 -23.90 -35.75 -3.75
C LYS A 41 -23.49 -36.92 -2.86
N GLU A 42 -22.27 -37.44 -3.00
CA GLU A 42 -21.77 -38.51 -2.11
C GLU A 42 -21.82 -38.09 -0.64
N ILE A 43 -21.39 -36.86 -0.31
CA ILE A 43 -21.39 -36.35 1.06
C ILE A 43 -22.82 -36.27 1.61
N ILE A 44 -23.79 -35.78 0.82
CA ILE A 44 -25.20 -35.66 1.23
C ILE A 44 -25.79 -37.04 1.53
N ASP A 45 -25.59 -37.98 0.62
CA ASP A 45 -26.16 -39.33 0.71
C ASP A 45 -25.56 -40.08 1.91
N LYS A 46 -24.24 -40.00 2.11
CA LYS A 46 -23.54 -40.72 3.19
C LYS A 46 -23.66 -40.10 4.58
N LEU A 47 -23.90 -38.80 4.66
CA LEU A 47 -24.21 -38.13 5.93
C LEU A 47 -25.72 -38.04 6.18
N ASN A 48 -26.55 -38.56 5.27
CA ASN A 48 -28.00 -38.62 5.37
C ASN A 48 -28.64 -37.23 5.68
N ILE A 49 -28.14 -36.17 5.03
CA ILE A 49 -28.59 -34.78 5.28
C ILE A 49 -29.88 -34.55 4.48
N LYS A 50 -31.04 -34.56 5.14
CA LYS A 50 -32.35 -34.47 4.48
C LYS A 50 -33.05 -33.14 4.71
N THR A 51 -32.87 -32.56 5.88
CA THR A 51 -33.59 -31.36 6.31
C THR A 51 -32.65 -30.18 6.54
N THR A 52 -33.23 -28.99 6.62
CA THR A 52 -32.52 -27.81 7.11
C THR A 52 -31.95 -28.05 8.51
N GLU A 53 -32.70 -28.71 9.38
CA GLU A 53 -32.26 -29.00 10.75
C GLU A 53 -31.03 -29.92 10.79
N ASP A 54 -30.98 -30.95 9.95
CA ASP A 54 -29.80 -31.84 9.81
C ASP A 54 -28.57 -31.04 9.37
N CYS A 55 -28.75 -30.14 8.41
CA CYS A 55 -27.71 -29.23 7.95
C CYS A 55 -27.21 -28.32 9.08
N GLU A 56 -28.11 -27.78 9.91
CA GLU A 56 -27.74 -26.91 11.02
C GLU A 56 -26.99 -27.65 12.13
N LYS A 57 -27.46 -28.85 12.51
CA LYS A 57 -26.80 -29.74 13.48
C LYS A 57 -25.39 -30.10 13.01
N LEU A 58 -25.26 -30.60 11.79
CA LEU A 58 -23.96 -30.96 11.23
C LEU A 58 -23.01 -29.75 11.15
N ARG A 59 -23.50 -28.60 10.69
CA ARG A 59 -22.72 -27.36 10.64
C ARG A 59 -22.23 -26.94 12.02
N LYS A 60 -23.05 -27.09 13.07
CA LYS A 60 -22.68 -26.77 14.45
C LYS A 60 -21.54 -27.66 14.94
N VAL A 61 -21.67 -28.99 14.76
CA VAL A 61 -20.63 -29.95 15.17
C VAL A 61 -19.32 -29.72 14.42
N ILE A 62 -19.38 -29.47 13.10
CA ILE A 62 -18.18 -29.12 12.31
C ILE A 62 -17.53 -27.86 12.86
N ARG A 63 -18.30 -26.81 13.19
CA ARG A 63 -17.75 -25.57 13.76
C ARG A 63 -17.06 -25.78 15.11
N GLU A 64 -17.63 -26.61 15.98
CA GLU A 64 -17.05 -26.94 17.28
C GLU A 64 -15.73 -27.69 17.13
N GLN A 65 -15.68 -28.70 16.26
CA GLN A 65 -14.46 -29.46 15.97
C GLN A 65 -13.39 -28.62 15.29
N VAL A 66 -13.78 -27.77 14.33
CA VAL A 66 -12.87 -26.79 13.71
C VAL A 66 -12.34 -25.82 14.76
N ALA A 67 -13.18 -25.34 15.69
CA ALA A 67 -12.77 -24.43 16.75
C ALA A 67 -11.80 -25.09 17.75
N ALA A 68 -12.05 -26.34 18.13
CA ALA A 68 -11.19 -27.11 19.04
C ALA A 68 -9.79 -27.37 18.45
N LYS A 69 -9.70 -27.55 17.13
CA LYS A 69 -8.43 -27.72 16.40
C LYS A 69 -7.73 -26.39 16.06
N ARG A 70 -8.23 -25.23 16.52
CA ARG A 70 -7.56 -23.95 16.26
C ARG A 70 -6.35 -23.79 17.16
N GLU A 71 -5.18 -23.69 16.54
CA GLU A 71 -3.95 -23.29 17.23
C GLU A 71 -4.04 -21.86 17.79
N ASN A 72 -4.82 -20.98 17.13
CA ASN A 72 -4.99 -19.60 17.52
C ASN A 72 -6.43 -19.30 17.98
N ARG A 73 -6.60 -18.94 19.25
CA ARG A 73 -7.89 -18.51 19.82
C ARG A 73 -8.33 -17.16 19.23
N PRO A 74 -9.65 -16.89 19.14
CA PRO A 74 -10.15 -15.56 18.82
C PRO A 74 -9.55 -14.49 19.75
N ILE A 75 -9.17 -13.33 19.20
CA ILE A 75 -8.56 -12.24 19.98
C ILE A 75 -9.43 -11.81 21.18
N LYS A 76 -10.77 -11.88 21.04
CA LYS A 76 -11.71 -11.58 22.14
C LYS A 76 -11.60 -12.52 23.35
N GLU A 77 -10.97 -13.67 23.19
CA GLU A 77 -10.74 -14.67 24.25
C GLU A 77 -9.32 -14.59 24.81
N TRP A 78 -8.47 -13.72 24.27
CA TRP A 78 -7.15 -13.49 24.84
C TRP A 78 -7.26 -12.70 26.14
N VAL A 79 -6.20 -12.76 26.94
CA VAL A 79 -5.98 -11.86 28.07
C VAL A 79 -6.18 -10.42 27.58
N LYS A 80 -7.00 -9.63 28.29
CA LYS A 80 -7.50 -8.35 27.81
C LYS A 80 -6.36 -7.39 27.45
N GLU A 81 -5.29 -7.48 28.22
CA GLU A 81 -4.08 -6.68 28.15
C GLU A 81 -3.23 -6.99 26.91
N GLU A 82 -3.40 -8.16 26.29
CA GLU A 82 -2.67 -8.55 25.07
C GLU A 82 -3.45 -8.28 23.77
N ARG A 83 -4.74 -7.93 23.91
CA ARG A 83 -5.59 -7.64 22.76
C ARG A 83 -5.12 -6.36 22.10
N PRO A 84 -4.95 -6.33 20.76
CA PRO A 84 -4.33 -5.18 20.09
C PRO A 84 -5.00 -3.83 20.38
N ARG A 85 -6.34 -3.76 20.36
CA ARG A 85 -7.07 -2.49 20.57
C ARG A 85 -6.94 -2.00 22.00
N GLU A 86 -7.11 -2.89 22.96
CA GLU A 86 -7.02 -2.61 24.38
C GLU A 86 -5.58 -2.21 24.77
N LEU A 87 -4.57 -2.91 24.22
CA LEU A 87 -3.16 -2.57 24.42
C LEU A 87 -2.83 -1.18 23.86
N LEU A 88 -3.34 -0.86 22.65
CA LEU A 88 -3.17 0.46 22.03
C LEU A 88 -3.76 1.56 22.90
N ILE A 89 -5.00 1.39 23.39
CA ILE A 89 -5.68 2.37 24.24
C ILE A 89 -4.93 2.60 25.55
N ARG A 90 -4.40 1.52 26.16
CA ARG A 90 -3.74 1.60 27.46
C ARG A 90 -2.31 2.14 27.37
N SER A 91 -1.56 1.74 26.35
CA SER A 91 -0.09 1.83 26.36
C SER A 91 0.47 2.63 25.18
N GLY A 92 -0.38 3.15 24.30
CA GLY A 92 0.03 3.90 23.12
C GLY A 92 0.52 3.02 21.96
N ALA A 93 0.65 3.61 20.77
CA ALA A 93 0.95 2.87 19.53
C ALA A 93 2.40 2.38 19.46
N GLU A 94 3.30 3.17 20.02
CA GLU A 94 4.74 3.00 20.12
C GLU A 94 5.19 1.70 20.81
N VAL A 95 4.36 1.13 21.69
CA VAL A 95 4.65 -0.13 22.39
C VAL A 95 4.20 -1.35 21.57
N LEU A 96 3.30 -1.17 20.59
CA LEU A 96 2.75 -2.28 19.85
C LEU A 96 3.72 -2.77 18.78
N PRO A 97 3.92 -4.10 18.65
CA PRO A 97 4.58 -4.65 17.48
C PRO A 97 3.73 -4.35 16.23
N LEU A 98 4.41 -4.26 15.10
CA LEU A 98 3.80 -3.93 13.81
C LEU A 98 2.63 -4.87 13.44
N SER A 99 2.73 -6.15 13.80
CA SER A 99 1.66 -7.13 13.61
C SER A 99 0.37 -6.75 14.33
N LYS A 100 0.44 -6.17 15.53
CA LYS A 100 -0.73 -5.75 16.31
C LYS A 100 -1.34 -4.47 15.74
N LEU A 101 -0.53 -3.50 15.30
CA LEU A 101 -1.04 -2.30 14.61
C LEU A 101 -1.81 -2.70 13.34
N LEU A 102 -1.23 -3.57 12.52
CA LEU A 102 -1.89 -4.11 11.34
C LEU A 102 -3.14 -4.93 11.69
N ALA A 103 -3.12 -5.70 12.79
CA ALA A 103 -4.31 -6.44 13.25
C ALA A 103 -5.49 -5.52 13.56
N ILE A 104 -5.24 -4.35 14.15
CA ILE A 104 -6.26 -3.34 14.45
C ILE A 104 -6.86 -2.81 13.14
N ILE A 105 -6.01 -2.50 12.15
CA ILE A 105 -6.45 -2.10 10.82
C ILE A 105 -7.26 -3.22 10.17
N LEU A 106 -6.79 -4.47 10.17
CA LEU A 106 -7.51 -5.58 9.54
C LEU A 106 -8.86 -5.88 10.22
N ARG A 107 -9.05 -5.46 11.49
CA ARG A 107 -10.22 -5.63 12.38
C ARG A 107 -10.55 -7.08 12.72
N THR A 108 -10.57 -7.97 11.73
CA THR A 108 -10.98 -9.36 11.86
C THR A 108 -10.04 -10.30 11.13
N GLY A 109 -9.93 -11.51 11.66
CA GLY A 109 -9.19 -12.61 11.07
C GLY A 109 -9.92 -13.31 9.93
N LYS A 110 -9.50 -14.53 9.63
CA LYS A 110 -10.29 -15.54 8.92
C LYS A 110 -10.68 -16.61 9.95
N GLU A 111 -11.64 -17.45 9.62
CA GLU A 111 -11.87 -18.65 10.41
C GLU A 111 -10.56 -19.44 10.63
N GLY A 112 -10.24 -19.74 11.89
CA GLY A 112 -8.99 -20.41 12.29
C GLY A 112 -7.73 -19.54 12.28
N THR A 113 -7.81 -18.25 11.94
CA THR A 113 -6.64 -17.38 11.87
C THR A 113 -6.98 -15.99 12.41
N SER A 114 -6.29 -15.53 13.45
CA SER A 114 -6.55 -14.23 14.05
C SER A 114 -6.15 -13.07 13.12
N ALA A 115 -6.63 -11.86 13.39
CA ALA A 115 -6.22 -10.67 12.62
C ALA A 115 -4.71 -10.40 12.76
N GLU A 116 -4.13 -10.70 13.93
CA GLU A 116 -2.69 -10.56 14.17
C GLU A 116 -1.89 -11.61 13.39
N GLU A 117 -2.39 -12.84 13.30
CA GLU A 117 -1.73 -13.88 12.50
C GLU A 117 -1.77 -13.54 11.00
N LEU A 118 -2.89 -13.01 10.51
CA LEU A 118 -2.95 -12.47 9.13
C LEU A 118 -1.95 -11.34 8.91
N ALA A 119 -1.80 -10.44 9.89
CA ALA A 119 -0.80 -9.37 9.82
C ALA A 119 0.63 -9.91 9.79
N LYS A 120 0.96 -10.93 10.59
CA LYS A 120 2.26 -11.61 10.55
C LYS A 120 2.52 -12.24 9.19
N ARG A 121 1.52 -12.91 8.59
CA ARG A 121 1.64 -13.47 7.23
C ARG A 121 1.92 -12.42 6.17
N LEU A 122 1.23 -11.27 6.24
CA LEU A 122 1.51 -10.13 5.36
C LEU A 122 2.96 -9.65 5.50
N LEU A 123 3.41 -9.45 6.75
CA LEU A 123 4.78 -9.00 7.03
C LEU A 123 5.83 -10.02 6.58
N ASN A 124 5.60 -11.31 6.80
CA ASN A 124 6.53 -12.36 6.37
C ASN A 124 6.59 -12.50 4.84
N HIS A 125 5.46 -12.28 4.15
CA HIS A 125 5.41 -12.38 2.68
C HIS A 125 6.03 -11.15 1.99
N PHE A 126 5.76 -9.95 2.49
CA PHE A 126 6.20 -8.69 1.87
C PHE A 126 7.44 -8.07 2.54
N GLY A 127 7.89 -8.61 3.67
CA GLY A 127 9.07 -8.19 4.43
C GLY A 127 8.92 -6.89 5.23
N SER A 128 8.10 -5.94 4.77
CA SER A 128 7.95 -4.63 5.41
C SER A 128 6.61 -3.96 5.07
N LEU A 129 6.24 -2.89 5.80
CA LEU A 129 5.09 -2.03 5.43
C LEU A 129 5.22 -1.48 4.01
N ARG A 130 6.44 -1.14 3.62
CA ARG A 130 6.77 -0.70 2.27
C ARG A 130 6.53 -1.79 1.23
N GLY A 131 6.93 -3.02 1.51
CA GLY A 131 6.63 -4.16 0.65
C GLY A 131 5.12 -4.29 0.42
N ILE A 132 4.33 -4.09 1.48
CA ILE A 132 2.86 -4.07 1.39
C ILE A 132 2.34 -2.87 0.58
N ASP A 133 2.90 -1.66 0.74
CA ASP A 133 2.49 -0.47 -0.01
C ASP A 133 2.84 -0.53 -1.50
N SER A 134 3.97 -1.13 -1.85
CA SER A 134 4.42 -1.26 -3.24
C SER A 134 3.73 -2.41 -3.99
N ALA A 135 3.28 -3.45 -3.29
CA ALA A 135 2.62 -4.59 -3.91
C ALA A 135 1.30 -4.19 -4.57
N PRO A 136 0.98 -4.67 -5.78
CA PRO A 136 -0.33 -4.44 -6.37
C PRO A 136 -1.41 -5.08 -5.50
N ILE A 137 -2.63 -4.51 -5.48
CA ILE A 137 -3.77 -5.08 -4.74
C ILE A 137 -3.98 -6.55 -5.14
N SER A 138 -3.69 -6.89 -6.40
CA SER A 138 -3.78 -8.24 -6.93
C SER A 138 -2.88 -9.27 -6.28
N GLU A 139 -1.78 -8.85 -5.66
CA GLU A 139 -0.90 -9.73 -4.89
C GLU A 139 -1.31 -9.78 -3.43
N ILE A 140 -1.71 -8.64 -2.86
CA ILE A 140 -2.15 -8.56 -1.46
C ILE A 140 -3.36 -9.47 -1.22
N TYR A 141 -4.34 -9.49 -2.13
CA TYR A 141 -5.53 -10.33 -1.95
C TYR A 141 -5.27 -11.84 -2.17
N LYS A 142 -4.09 -12.24 -2.68
CA LYS A 142 -3.71 -13.66 -2.76
C LYS A 142 -3.39 -14.26 -1.40
N ILE A 143 -3.10 -13.44 -0.39
CA ILE A 143 -2.89 -13.91 0.98
C ILE A 143 -4.22 -14.44 1.52
N ASP A 144 -4.23 -15.74 1.86
CA ASP A 144 -5.44 -16.38 2.36
C ASP A 144 -5.97 -15.67 3.63
N GLY A 145 -7.23 -15.21 3.57
CA GLY A 145 -7.86 -14.40 4.63
C GLY A 145 -7.82 -12.89 4.41
N ILE A 146 -7.13 -12.41 3.36
CA ILE A 146 -7.10 -11.01 2.92
C ILE A 146 -7.90 -10.89 1.62
N GLY A 147 -9.17 -10.50 1.73
CA GLY A 147 -9.99 -10.15 0.56
C GLY A 147 -9.75 -8.71 0.09
N LEU A 148 -10.38 -8.34 -1.04
CA LEU A 148 -10.32 -6.98 -1.61
C LEU A 148 -10.61 -5.88 -0.58
N ALA A 149 -11.60 -6.07 0.30
CA ALA A 149 -11.93 -5.09 1.33
C ALA A 149 -10.77 -4.84 2.31
N LYS A 150 -10.11 -5.89 2.79
CA LYS A 150 -8.95 -5.77 3.70
C LYS A 150 -7.73 -5.19 2.99
N ALA A 151 -7.51 -5.58 1.73
CA ALA A 151 -6.44 -5.02 0.90
C ALA A 151 -6.63 -3.51 0.67
N ALA A 152 -7.85 -3.08 0.31
CA ALA A 152 -8.19 -1.66 0.16
C ALA A 152 -8.03 -0.89 1.47
N GLN A 153 -8.41 -1.50 2.60
CA GLN A 153 -8.25 -0.90 3.92
C GLN A 153 -6.78 -0.67 4.28
N LEU A 154 -5.90 -1.63 4.00
CA LEU A 154 -4.45 -1.49 4.20
C LEU A 154 -3.88 -0.37 3.31
N LYS A 155 -4.21 -0.37 2.01
CA LYS A 155 -3.77 0.68 1.08
C LYS A 155 -4.22 2.06 1.51
N SER A 156 -5.47 2.19 1.96
CA SER A 156 -6.02 3.44 2.46
C SER A 156 -5.27 3.93 3.70
N ALA A 157 -5.01 3.04 4.67
CA ALA A 157 -4.28 3.41 5.89
C ALA A 157 -2.84 3.90 5.58
N LEU A 158 -2.14 3.24 4.67
CA LEU A 158 -0.78 3.62 4.24
C LEU A 158 -0.79 4.95 3.47
N GLU A 159 -1.76 5.16 2.58
CA GLU A 159 -1.92 6.42 1.85
C GLU A 159 -2.25 7.60 2.77
N LEU A 160 -3.09 7.40 3.79
CA LEU A 160 -3.35 8.42 4.81
C LEU A 160 -2.07 8.82 5.55
N GLY A 161 -1.22 7.84 5.91
CA GLY A 161 0.08 8.12 6.52
C GLY A 161 0.98 8.96 5.60
N LYS A 162 1.03 8.63 4.30
CA LYS A 162 1.78 9.41 3.31
C LYS A 162 1.26 10.84 3.16
N ARG A 163 -0.06 11.03 3.12
CA ARG A 163 -0.68 12.37 3.04
C ARG A 163 -0.45 13.19 4.31
N PHE A 164 -0.59 12.58 5.48
CA PHE A 164 -0.31 13.23 6.75
C PHE A 164 1.15 13.73 6.82
N TYR A 165 2.10 12.94 6.30
CA TYR A 165 3.50 13.39 6.23
C TYR A 165 3.68 14.56 5.25
N LYS A 166 2.97 14.56 4.10
CA LYS A 166 3.00 15.68 3.15
C LYS A 166 2.48 16.99 3.72
N GLU A 167 1.45 16.96 4.57
CA GLU A 167 0.91 18.19 5.20
C GLU A 167 1.97 18.95 6.01
N ARG A 168 2.98 18.24 6.56
CA ARG A 168 4.11 18.88 7.23
C ARG A 168 4.99 19.65 6.26
N ALA A 169 5.28 19.07 5.10
CA ALA A 169 6.06 19.71 4.03
C ALA A 169 5.34 20.92 3.42
N GLU A 170 4.00 20.94 3.39
CA GLU A 170 3.24 22.11 2.92
C GLU A 170 3.35 23.33 3.85
N LYS A 171 3.81 23.14 5.10
CA LYS A 171 4.12 24.23 6.04
C LYS A 171 5.53 24.80 5.86
N THR A 172 6.31 24.29 4.91
CA THR A 172 7.71 24.67 4.74
C THR A 172 7.87 26.14 4.35
N LYS A 173 8.91 26.73 4.93
CA LYS A 173 9.28 28.14 4.79
C LYS A 173 9.79 28.42 3.38
N ARG A 174 9.65 29.68 2.97
CA ARG A 174 10.30 30.28 1.78
C ARG A 174 11.66 29.65 1.49
N ILE A 175 11.85 29.16 0.26
CA ILE A 175 13.12 28.64 -0.25
C ILE A 175 14.07 29.83 -0.45
N LYS A 176 15.19 29.84 0.27
CA LYS A 176 16.22 30.88 0.19
C LYS A 176 17.52 30.36 -0.40
N ARG A 177 17.84 29.09 -0.18
CA ARG A 177 19.08 28.44 -0.62
C ARG A 177 18.79 27.02 -1.09
N ALA A 178 19.74 26.40 -1.78
CA ALA A 178 19.59 25.03 -2.28
C ALA A 178 19.29 24.03 -1.16
N GLU A 179 19.84 24.20 0.04
CA GLU A 179 19.59 23.35 1.21
C GLU A 179 18.11 23.34 1.61
N ASP A 180 17.40 24.45 1.43
CA ASP A 180 15.95 24.53 1.69
C ASP A 180 15.16 23.68 0.69
N VAL A 181 15.63 23.63 -0.57
CA VAL A 181 15.03 22.79 -1.62
C VAL A 181 15.18 21.32 -1.26
N ILE A 182 16.38 20.91 -0.85
CA ILE A 182 16.68 19.53 -0.48
C ILE A 182 15.84 19.11 0.73
N GLY A 183 15.77 19.94 1.77
CA GLY A 183 14.91 19.70 2.92
C GLY A 183 13.44 19.54 2.52
N TYR A 184 12.94 20.45 1.68
CA TYR A 184 11.57 20.38 1.17
C TYR A 184 11.30 19.11 0.36
N VAL A 185 12.21 18.76 -0.56
CA VAL A 185 12.10 17.57 -1.40
C VAL A 185 12.17 16.29 -0.55
N ALA A 186 13.07 16.24 0.43
CA ALA A 186 13.21 15.13 1.36
C ALA A 186 11.96 14.95 2.24
N GLU A 187 11.30 16.04 2.65
CA GLU A 187 10.04 16.00 3.39
C GLU A 187 8.84 15.64 2.50
N TYR A 188 8.74 16.23 1.31
CA TYR A 188 7.58 16.04 0.44
C TYR A 188 7.62 14.71 -0.34
N TYR A 189 8.79 14.40 -0.88
CA TYR A 189 9.02 13.24 -1.73
C TYR A 189 9.72 12.09 -1.01
N GLY A 190 10.32 12.26 0.18
CA GLY A 190 11.15 11.21 0.82
C GLY A 190 10.46 9.85 0.99
N LEU A 191 9.14 9.85 1.25
CA LEU A 191 8.34 8.62 1.33
C LEU A 191 8.12 7.96 -0.05
N TYR A 192 8.09 8.76 -1.13
CA TYR A 192 7.88 8.30 -2.51
C TYR A 192 9.20 7.96 -3.23
N LEU A 193 10.28 8.70 -2.92
CA LEU A 193 11.63 8.58 -3.46
C LEU A 193 12.27 7.26 -3.13
N ARG A 194 12.16 6.87 -1.86
CA ARG A 194 12.72 5.61 -1.41
C ARG A 194 12.02 4.39 -2.08
N ASP A 195 10.89 4.59 -2.77
CA ASP A 195 10.03 3.57 -3.42
C ASP A 195 10.04 3.62 -4.96
N ALA A 196 10.83 4.49 -5.56
CA ALA A 196 10.76 4.76 -6.98
C ALA A 196 11.53 3.73 -7.82
N LYS A 197 11.00 2.49 -7.93
CA LYS A 197 11.38 1.55 -9.02
C LYS A 197 11.08 2.10 -10.43
N LYS A 198 10.37 3.22 -10.50
CA LYS A 198 10.01 3.96 -11.69
C LYS A 198 10.56 5.37 -11.55
N GLU A 199 11.13 5.90 -12.61
CA GLU A 199 11.49 7.31 -12.70
C GLU A 199 10.22 8.16 -12.60
N PHE A 200 10.30 9.24 -11.84
CA PHE A 200 9.34 10.33 -11.92
C PHE A 200 10.07 11.63 -12.20
N PHE A 201 9.38 12.53 -12.89
CA PHE A 201 9.79 13.91 -13.06
C PHE A 201 8.66 14.79 -12.52
N SER A 202 9.00 15.71 -11.62
CA SER A 202 8.08 16.63 -10.98
C SER A 202 8.63 18.05 -11.00
N ILE A 203 7.73 19.02 -10.87
CA ILE A 203 8.08 20.41 -10.70
C ILE A 203 7.48 20.97 -9.41
N ILE A 204 8.26 21.77 -8.70
CA ILE A 204 7.82 22.56 -7.57
C ILE A 204 7.58 23.97 -8.10
N LEU A 205 6.33 24.42 -8.06
CA LEU A 205 5.94 25.77 -8.45
C LEU A 205 6.11 26.72 -7.27
N LEU A 206 6.69 27.90 -7.52
CA LEU A 206 7.01 28.89 -6.49
C LEU A 206 6.36 30.25 -6.78
N ASP A 207 5.88 30.91 -5.73
CA ASP A 207 5.43 32.31 -5.81
C ASP A 207 6.62 33.30 -5.92
N VAL A 208 6.33 34.60 -6.08
CA VAL A 208 7.34 35.67 -6.20
C VAL A 208 8.26 35.83 -4.98
N LYS A 209 7.91 35.20 -3.86
CA LYS A 209 8.72 35.14 -2.64
C LYS A 209 9.45 33.80 -2.52
N ASN A 210 9.49 32.96 -3.56
CA ASN A 210 10.05 31.61 -3.55
C ASN A 210 9.37 30.69 -2.51
N LYS A 211 8.08 30.88 -2.26
CA LYS A 211 7.31 29.94 -1.44
C LYS A 211 6.71 28.86 -2.34
N PRO A 212 6.87 27.56 -1.99
CA PRO A 212 6.15 26.48 -2.68
C PRO A 212 4.64 26.71 -2.64
N ILE A 213 4.03 26.70 -3.83
CA ILE A 213 2.58 26.79 -3.99
C ILE A 213 1.97 25.45 -4.42
N HIS A 214 2.66 24.70 -5.28
CA HIS A 214 2.20 23.41 -5.79
C HIS A 214 3.36 22.48 -6.16
N ASN A 215 3.13 21.18 -6.04
CA ASN A 215 4.00 20.14 -6.58
C ASN A 215 3.24 19.37 -7.67
N ILE A 216 3.77 19.38 -8.89
CA ILE A 216 3.11 18.77 -10.04
C ILE A 216 3.99 17.64 -10.57
N GLU A 217 3.44 16.43 -10.63
CA GLU A 217 4.08 15.29 -11.30
C GLU A 217 3.86 15.44 -12.81
N ILE A 218 4.95 15.57 -13.57
CA ILE A 218 4.93 15.72 -15.03
C ILE A 218 5.00 14.35 -15.71
N SER A 219 5.79 13.43 -15.16
CA SER A 219 5.95 12.07 -15.70
C SER A 219 6.20 11.06 -14.59
N LYS A 220 5.76 9.81 -14.80
CA LYS A 220 5.99 8.64 -13.93
C LYS A 220 6.00 7.34 -14.72
N GLY A 221 7.12 6.62 -14.75
CA GLY A 221 7.25 5.40 -15.56
C GLY A 221 8.66 4.81 -15.62
N SER A 222 8.81 3.67 -16.30
CA SER A 222 10.10 2.99 -16.54
C SER A 222 10.64 3.25 -17.95
N ILE A 223 10.33 4.40 -18.54
CA ILE A 223 10.55 4.62 -19.97
C ILE A 223 11.01 6.06 -20.17
N ASN A 224 12.32 6.18 -20.39
CA ASN A 224 13.10 7.27 -20.96
C ASN A 224 12.78 8.71 -20.50
N VAL A 225 13.82 9.39 -20.00
CA VAL A 225 13.95 10.85 -19.81
C VAL A 225 13.44 11.68 -21.02
N SER A 226 13.35 11.08 -22.21
CA SER A 226 12.76 11.59 -23.46
C SER A 226 11.31 12.11 -23.40
N ILE A 227 10.58 12.00 -22.28
CA ILE A 227 9.13 12.37 -22.21
C ILE A 227 8.89 13.70 -21.45
N VAL A 228 9.91 14.35 -20.90
CA VAL A 228 9.72 15.65 -20.24
C VAL A 228 9.61 16.76 -21.29
N ASP A 229 8.39 17.12 -21.66
CA ASP A 229 8.11 18.23 -22.58
C ASP A 229 8.08 19.57 -21.83
N PRO A 230 8.97 20.55 -22.14
CA PRO A 230 8.95 21.88 -21.54
C PRO A 230 7.59 22.59 -21.65
N LYS A 231 6.79 22.25 -22.66
CA LYS A 231 5.43 22.79 -22.85
C LYS A 231 4.52 22.47 -21.67
N GLU A 232 4.56 21.25 -21.14
CA GLU A 232 3.73 20.87 -19.99
C GLU A 232 4.17 21.61 -18.73
N ILE A 233 5.48 21.82 -18.54
CA ILE A 233 6.02 22.60 -17.42
C ILE A 233 5.55 24.05 -17.50
N ILE A 234 5.70 24.69 -18.66
CA ILE A 234 5.26 26.09 -18.88
C ILE A 234 3.75 26.21 -18.65
N LYS A 235 2.97 25.29 -19.19
CA LYS A 235 1.51 25.27 -19.03
C LYS A 235 1.12 25.21 -17.56
N GLU A 236 1.66 24.27 -16.79
CA GLU A 236 1.33 24.12 -15.38
C GLU A 236 1.78 25.31 -14.54
N ALA A 237 2.97 25.85 -14.81
CA ALA A 237 3.50 27.03 -14.14
C ALA A 237 2.68 28.29 -14.46
N THR A 238 2.27 28.48 -15.72
CA THR A 238 1.44 29.61 -16.15
C THR A 238 0.03 29.52 -15.56
N LEU A 239 -0.62 28.35 -15.61
CA LEU A 239 -1.97 28.14 -15.07
C LEU A 239 -2.06 28.43 -13.57
N ARG A 240 -0.96 28.29 -12.84
CA ARG A 240 -0.87 28.50 -11.38
C ARG A 240 -0.15 29.78 -11.00
N SER A 241 0.13 30.66 -11.96
CA SER A 241 0.81 31.94 -11.74
C SER A 241 2.13 31.79 -10.98
N ALA A 242 2.89 30.73 -11.27
CA ALA A 242 4.20 30.50 -10.69
C ALA A 242 5.20 31.54 -11.24
N SER A 243 5.98 32.15 -10.36
CA SER A 243 7.06 33.06 -10.76
C SER A 243 8.34 32.31 -11.11
N SER A 244 8.51 31.13 -10.53
CA SER A 244 9.66 30.28 -10.70
C SER A 244 9.32 28.82 -10.42
N VAL A 245 10.19 27.92 -10.89
CA VAL A 245 10.06 26.48 -10.76
C VAL A 245 11.36 25.85 -10.29
N ILE A 246 11.24 24.72 -9.61
CA ILE A 246 12.36 23.80 -9.35
C ILE A 246 12.00 22.47 -9.99
N LEU A 247 12.95 21.90 -10.72
CA LEU A 247 12.81 20.59 -11.34
C LEU A 247 13.27 19.52 -10.36
N VAL A 248 12.56 18.40 -10.32
CA VAL A 248 12.85 17.30 -9.40
C VAL A 248 12.64 15.97 -10.10
N HIS A 249 13.66 15.12 -10.15
CA HIS A 249 13.50 13.73 -10.57
C HIS A 249 14.33 12.79 -9.74
N ASN A 250 14.03 11.50 -9.87
CA ASN A 250 14.77 10.44 -9.19
C ASN A 250 15.43 9.52 -10.21
N HIS A 251 16.57 8.95 -9.82
CA HIS A 251 17.20 7.85 -10.54
C HIS A 251 16.93 6.53 -9.78
N PRO A 252 16.23 5.54 -10.37
CA PRO A 252 15.98 4.25 -9.71
C PRO A 252 17.24 3.45 -9.41
N SER A 253 18.34 3.71 -10.13
CA SER A 253 19.68 3.17 -9.83
C SER A 253 20.12 3.54 -8.41
N GLY A 254 19.66 4.71 -7.95
CA GLY A 254 20.03 5.30 -6.67
C GLY A 254 21.27 6.18 -6.75
N ASP A 255 21.89 6.37 -7.91
CA ASP A 255 22.96 7.35 -8.11
C ASP A 255 22.34 8.70 -8.48
N ALA A 256 22.76 9.80 -7.83
CA ALA A 256 22.23 11.12 -8.12
C ALA A 256 22.98 11.86 -9.25
N GLU A 257 24.07 11.30 -9.79
CA GLU A 257 24.86 11.97 -10.82
C GLU A 257 24.04 12.20 -12.13
N PRO A 258 24.03 13.43 -12.69
CA PRO A 258 23.23 13.73 -13.86
C PRO A 258 23.76 13.03 -15.13
N SER A 259 22.86 12.45 -15.91
CA SER A 259 23.18 12.00 -17.26
C SER A 259 23.31 13.18 -18.24
N ALA A 260 23.91 12.93 -19.40
CA ALA A 260 23.96 13.92 -20.48
C ALA A 260 22.54 14.32 -20.97
N GLU A 261 21.56 13.42 -20.83
CA GLU A 261 20.18 13.71 -21.20
C GLU A 261 19.51 14.62 -20.16
N ASP A 262 19.76 14.39 -18.87
CA ASP A 262 19.28 15.28 -17.79
C ASP A 262 19.75 16.71 -18.03
N ILE A 263 21.03 16.90 -18.37
CA ILE A 263 21.61 18.21 -18.66
C ILE A 263 20.93 18.87 -19.86
N LYS A 264 20.72 18.13 -20.97
CA LYS A 264 20.04 18.65 -22.16
C LYS A 264 18.61 19.07 -21.87
N VAL A 265 17.83 18.21 -21.19
CA VAL A 265 16.45 18.50 -20.80
C VAL A 265 16.41 19.74 -19.92
N THR A 266 17.29 19.83 -18.93
CA THR A 266 17.39 21.00 -18.04
C THR A 266 17.58 22.29 -18.82
N HIS A 267 18.54 22.32 -19.76
CA HIS A 267 18.77 23.50 -20.60
C HIS A 267 17.58 23.84 -21.50
N ALA A 268 16.92 22.83 -22.09
CA ALA A 268 15.72 23.04 -22.89
C ALA A 268 14.59 23.68 -22.07
N VAL A 269 14.37 23.19 -20.84
CA VAL A 269 13.38 23.75 -19.92
C VAL A 269 13.74 25.17 -19.50
N ILE A 270 14.99 25.44 -19.14
CA ILE A 270 15.46 26.80 -18.78
C ILE A 270 15.20 27.78 -19.92
N ASN A 271 15.60 27.43 -21.15
CA ASN A 271 15.41 28.29 -22.31
C ASN A 271 13.91 28.57 -22.54
N ALA A 272 13.08 27.54 -22.46
CA ALA A 272 11.64 27.68 -22.68
C ALA A 272 10.97 28.52 -21.58
N CYS A 273 11.29 28.29 -20.30
CA CYS A 273 10.76 29.05 -19.18
C CYS A 273 11.19 30.53 -19.23
N ASN A 274 12.44 30.81 -19.64
CA ASN A 274 12.94 32.19 -19.79
C ASN A 274 12.14 32.99 -20.82
N LEU A 275 11.67 32.36 -21.91
CA LEU A 275 10.86 33.03 -22.94
C LEU A 275 9.51 33.54 -22.42
N VAL A 276 8.99 32.94 -21.34
CA VAL A 276 7.71 33.29 -20.72
C VAL A 276 7.88 33.96 -19.35
N GLY A 277 9.10 34.33 -18.98
CA GLY A 277 9.40 35.04 -17.74
C GLY A 277 9.34 34.19 -16.46
N ILE A 278 9.42 32.86 -16.59
CA ILE A 278 9.45 31.92 -15.46
C ILE A 278 10.90 31.52 -15.21
N LYS A 279 11.40 31.64 -13.98
CA LYS A 279 12.77 31.24 -13.64
C LYS A 279 12.84 29.78 -13.22
N VAL A 280 13.82 29.03 -13.72
CA VAL A 280 14.18 27.73 -13.15
C VAL A 280 15.26 27.97 -12.09
N LEU A 281 14.95 27.76 -10.82
CA LEU A 281 15.88 28.07 -9.72
C LEU A 281 16.88 26.94 -9.48
N ASP A 282 16.47 25.70 -9.68
CA ASP A 282 17.32 24.53 -9.50
C ASP A 282 16.74 23.32 -10.24
N HIS A 283 17.57 22.30 -10.40
CA HIS A 283 17.19 20.96 -10.77
C HIS A 283 17.82 19.98 -9.78
N ILE A 284 16.98 19.28 -9.04
CA ILE A 284 17.39 18.32 -8.03
C ILE A 284 17.19 16.90 -8.56
N ILE A 285 18.27 16.14 -8.62
CA ILE A 285 18.24 14.69 -8.81
C ILE A 285 18.33 14.05 -7.44
N ILE A 286 17.42 13.13 -7.13
CA ILE A 286 17.51 12.32 -5.90
C ILE A 286 17.91 10.89 -6.21
N GLY A 287 18.93 10.43 -5.49
CA GLY A 287 19.42 9.06 -5.46
C GLY A 287 18.70 8.19 -4.42
N ARG A 288 19.44 7.27 -3.80
CA ARG A 288 18.82 6.22 -2.94
C ARG A 288 18.33 6.74 -1.60
N ASN A 289 19.02 7.74 -1.04
CA ASN A 289 18.80 8.25 0.31
C ASN A 289 18.57 9.77 0.30
N GLN A 290 18.12 10.31 1.42
CA GLN A 290 17.85 11.76 1.55
C GLN A 290 19.13 12.61 1.43
N ASP A 291 20.29 12.04 1.78
CA ASP A 291 21.60 12.71 1.68
C ASP A 291 22.28 12.50 0.32
N ASP A 292 21.64 11.72 -0.56
CA ASP A 292 22.16 11.33 -1.86
C ASP A 292 21.36 12.07 -2.94
N TYR A 293 21.83 13.27 -3.28
CA TYR A 293 21.18 14.15 -4.23
C TYR A 293 22.22 14.96 -5.02
N TYR A 294 21.78 15.49 -6.16
CA TYR A 294 22.55 16.42 -6.96
C TYR A 294 21.75 17.69 -7.22
N SER A 295 22.30 18.85 -6.89
CA SER A 295 21.73 20.17 -7.21
C SER A 295 22.52 20.79 -8.36
N PHE A 296 21.82 21.11 -9.45
CA PHE A 296 22.44 21.78 -10.60
C PHE A 296 22.90 23.20 -10.23
N ALA A 297 22.17 23.90 -9.36
CA ALA A 297 22.56 25.23 -8.90
C ALA A 297 23.82 25.20 -8.02
N GLN A 298 23.92 24.26 -7.06
CA GLN A 298 25.13 24.11 -6.22
C GLN A 298 26.36 23.75 -7.04
N ASN A 299 26.18 22.99 -8.12
CA ASN A 299 27.26 22.58 -9.02
C ASN A 299 27.50 23.54 -10.20
N GLY A 300 26.82 24.70 -10.23
CA GLY A 300 27.06 25.75 -11.21
C GLY A 300 26.53 25.49 -12.63
N LEU A 301 25.65 24.50 -12.81
CA LEU A 301 24.99 24.19 -14.10
C LEU A 301 23.75 25.06 -14.36
N ILE A 302 23.23 25.73 -13.32
CA ILE A 302 22.17 26.74 -13.39
C ILE A 302 22.69 28.03 -12.75
N LYS A 303 22.35 29.19 -13.33
CA LYS A 303 22.76 30.52 -12.86
C LYS A 303 21.57 31.31 -12.33
#